data_AF-A0A651DDD9-F1
#
_entry.id   AF-A0A651DDD9-F1
#
_cell.length_a   1.000
_cell.length_b   1.000
_cell.length_c   1.000
_cell.angle_alpha   90.00
_cell.angle_beta   90.00
_cell.angle_gamma   90.00
#
_symmetry.space_group_name_H-M   'P 1'
#
loop_
_entity.id
_entity.type
_entity.pdbx_description
1 polymer ?
#
loop_
_entity_poly.entity_id
_entity_poly.type
_entity_poly.pdbx_seq_one_letter_code
_entity_poly.pdbx_strand_id
1 'polypeptide(L)'
;MTLSIGLLAIAVPGAASAQEGPPLAVQGQQDLSFGELLGGLATQVSPNDAGRNAQLRIRGARDQTIEISFELPAEMTRPEGGSIPLLFGVADAQFSASGSTGDRIPFDPNTPWTITLTQQGWSWIFLGGTVQPPAQAPLGNYSATITLTLSDLGS
;
A
#
# COMPACT_ATOMS: atom_id res chain seq x y z
N MET A 1 0.74 -17.87 -14.22
CA MET A 1 1.81 -16.93 -13.80
C MET A 1 1.28 -16.22 -12.59
N THR A 2 1.86 -16.40 -11.40
CA THR A 2 1.28 -15.89 -10.16
C THR A 2 2.10 -14.70 -9.67
N LEU A 3 1.45 -13.59 -9.31
CA LEU A 3 2.15 -12.38 -8.88
C LEU A 3 1.73 -11.99 -7.47
N SER A 4 2.74 -11.73 -6.64
CA SER A 4 2.57 -11.34 -5.25
C SER A 4 3.55 -10.21 -4.94
N ILE A 5 3.08 -9.16 -4.29
CA ILE A 5 3.94 -8.08 -3.81
C ILE A 5 4.03 -8.16 -2.30
N GLY A 6 5.23 -8.36 -1.78
CA GLY A 6 5.47 -8.36 -0.34
C GLY A 6 5.46 -6.93 0.21
N LEU A 7 4.80 -6.74 1.35
CA LEU A 7 4.81 -5.46 2.07
C LEU A 7 5.94 -5.39 3.09
N LEU A 8 6.73 -4.31 3.02
CA LEU A 8 7.59 -3.88 4.11
C LEU A 8 7.05 -2.58 4.70
N ALA A 9 7.00 -2.49 6.03
CA ALA A 9 6.40 -1.33 6.69
C ALA A 9 7.28 -0.83 7.83
N ILE A 10 7.54 0.48 7.85
CA ILE A 10 8.44 1.14 8.79
C ILE A 10 7.69 2.30 9.46
N ALA A 11 7.74 2.37 10.79
CA ALA A 11 7.23 3.49 11.57
C ALA A 11 8.41 4.27 12.18
N VAL A 12 8.46 5.58 11.94
CA VAL A 12 9.50 6.46 12.49
C VAL A 12 8.88 7.37 13.56
N PRO A 13 9.28 7.25 14.84
CA PRO A 13 8.76 8.12 15.89
C PRO A 13 9.29 9.55 15.72
N GLY A 14 8.39 10.53 15.84
CA GLY A 14 8.73 11.96 15.88
C GLY A 14 9.13 12.41 17.29
N ALA A 15 9.70 13.61 17.40
CA ALA A 15 10.03 14.24 18.69
C ALA A 15 8.75 14.73 19.39
N ALA A 16 7.97 13.82 19.99
CA ALA A 16 6.76 14.16 20.73
C ALA A 16 6.96 13.97 22.24
N SER A 17 6.65 15.01 23.01
CA SER A 17 6.49 14.99 24.47
C SER A 17 5.38 14.02 24.87
N ALA A 18 5.72 12.99 25.65
CA ALA A 18 4.85 12.01 26.32
C ALA A 18 3.36 12.03 25.90
N GLN A 19 3.06 11.52 24.71
CA GLN A 19 1.68 11.34 24.26
C GLN A 19 1.08 10.13 24.97
N GLU A 20 0.05 10.33 25.79
CA GLU A 20 -0.77 9.27 26.39
C GLU A 20 -1.63 8.59 25.30
N GLY A 21 -0.99 7.80 24.44
CA GLY A 21 -1.64 7.14 23.31
C GLY A 21 -0.85 5.94 22.80
N PRO A 22 -1.48 5.04 22.01
CA PRO A 22 -0.77 3.93 21.42
C PRO A 22 0.34 4.42 20.49
N PRO A 23 1.48 3.72 20.43
CA PRO A 23 2.58 4.11 19.55
C PRO A 23 2.17 4.03 18.09
N LEU A 24 2.80 4.86 17.25
CA LEU A 24 2.67 4.80 15.80
C LEU A 24 3.17 3.44 15.31
N ALA A 25 2.32 2.69 14.62
CA ALA A 25 2.63 1.35 14.14
C ALA A 25 1.91 1.03 12.84
N VAL A 26 2.46 0.09 12.09
CA VAL A 26 1.93 -0.39 10.82
C VAL A 26 2.03 -1.91 10.73
N GLN A 27 1.01 -2.55 10.16
CA GLN A 27 0.94 -4.00 9.96
C GLN A 27 0.39 -4.31 8.57
N GLY A 28 1.12 -5.09 7.78
CA GLY A 28 0.57 -5.70 6.56
C GLY A 28 -0.47 -6.77 6.95
N GLN A 29 -1.60 -6.79 6.24
CA GLN A 29 -2.66 -7.81 6.40
C GLN A 29 -2.82 -8.64 5.14
N GLN A 30 -2.64 -8.02 3.97
CA GLN A 30 -2.76 -8.67 2.67
C GLN A 30 -1.80 -8.00 1.68
N ASP A 31 -1.18 -8.83 0.86
CA ASP A 31 -0.32 -8.42 -0.24
C ASP A 31 -1.16 -8.05 -1.48
N LEU A 32 -0.66 -7.13 -2.31
CA LEU A 32 -1.27 -6.84 -3.61
C LEU A 32 -1.00 -8.02 -4.55
N SER A 33 -2.06 -8.67 -5.03
CA SER A 33 -1.96 -9.80 -5.95
C SER A 33 -2.74 -9.57 -7.23
N PHE A 34 -2.09 -9.80 -8.35
CA PHE A 34 -2.71 -9.71 -9.67
C PHE A 34 -3.27 -11.04 -10.16
N GLY A 35 -2.99 -12.14 -9.46
CA GLY A 35 -3.39 -13.49 -9.86
C GLY A 35 -2.69 -13.95 -11.14
N GLU A 36 -3.43 -14.69 -11.97
CA GLU A 36 -2.94 -15.12 -13.28
C GLU A 36 -3.07 -14.02 -14.32
N LEU A 37 -1.97 -13.74 -15.02
CA LEU A 37 -1.97 -12.77 -16.12
C LEU A 37 -1.66 -13.43 -17.45
N LEU A 38 -2.22 -12.81 -18.50
CA LEU A 38 -1.93 -13.12 -19.88
C LEU A 38 -0.96 -12.08 -20.45
N GLY A 39 0.07 -12.55 -21.16
CA GLY A 39 1.03 -11.67 -21.82
C GLY A 39 0.34 -10.71 -22.78
N GLY A 40 0.73 -9.43 -22.72
CA GLY A 40 0.18 -8.37 -23.57
C GLY A 40 -1.15 -7.78 -23.08
N LEU A 41 -1.72 -8.30 -21.99
CA LEU A 41 -2.95 -7.80 -21.41
C LEU A 41 -2.67 -7.07 -20.08
N ALA A 42 -2.86 -5.75 -20.08
CA ALA A 42 -2.81 -4.97 -18.86
C ALA A 42 -3.93 -5.40 -17.90
N THR A 43 -3.60 -5.53 -16.62
CA THR A 43 -4.54 -5.92 -15.57
C THR A 43 -4.48 -4.92 -14.42
N GLN A 44 -5.64 -4.38 -14.05
CA GLN A 44 -5.78 -3.48 -12.93
C GLN A 44 -6.43 -4.19 -11.73
N VAL A 45 -5.91 -3.89 -10.54
CA VAL A 45 -6.53 -4.20 -9.26
C VAL A 45 -6.96 -2.88 -8.64
N SER A 46 -8.27 -2.74 -8.39
CA SER A 46 -8.80 -1.57 -7.69
C SER A 46 -8.50 -1.66 -6.19
N PRO A 47 -8.25 -0.55 -5.47
CA PRO A 47 -8.21 -0.56 -4.00
C PRO A 47 -9.54 -1.00 -3.35
N ASN A 48 -10.64 -1.08 -4.12
CA ASN A 48 -11.92 -1.65 -3.65
C ASN A 48 -12.03 -3.17 -3.83
N ASP A 49 -11.08 -3.81 -4.51
CA ASP A 49 -11.07 -5.26 -4.71
C ASP A 49 -10.45 -5.95 -3.48
N ALA A 50 -11.29 -6.26 -2.48
CA ALA A 50 -10.85 -6.83 -1.21
C ALA A 50 -10.11 -8.18 -1.35
N GLY A 51 -10.30 -8.92 -2.45
CA GLY A 51 -9.63 -10.20 -2.67
C GLY A 51 -8.22 -10.08 -3.25
N ARG A 52 -7.85 -8.90 -3.76
CA ARG A 52 -6.61 -8.69 -4.52
C ARG A 52 -5.81 -7.46 -4.11
N ASN A 53 -6.44 -6.47 -3.47
CA ASN A 53 -5.75 -5.26 -3.01
C ASN A 53 -4.72 -5.58 -1.91
N ALA A 54 -3.70 -4.73 -1.77
CA ALA A 54 -2.91 -4.70 -0.55
C ALA A 54 -3.74 -4.06 0.57
N GLN A 55 -3.63 -4.62 1.78
CA GLN A 55 -4.30 -4.12 2.98
C GLN A 55 -3.26 -3.92 4.08
N LEU A 56 -3.21 -2.70 4.59
CA LEU A 56 -2.35 -2.32 5.70
C LEU A 56 -3.21 -1.75 6.82
N ARG A 57 -2.84 -2.06 8.05
CA ARG A 57 -3.39 -1.42 9.24
C ARG A 57 -2.36 -0.48 9.81
N ILE A 58 -2.81 0.73 10.14
CA ILE A 58 -1.99 1.73 10.83
C ILE A 58 -2.62 2.05 12.18
N ARG A 59 -1.81 2.26 13.20
CA ARG A 59 -2.25 2.63 14.54
C ARG A 59 -1.51 3.86 14.98
N GLY A 60 -2.20 4.76 15.66
CA GLY A 60 -1.63 5.93 16.31
C GLY A 60 -2.59 6.49 17.35
N ALA A 61 -2.16 7.55 18.02
CA ALA A 61 -3.03 8.24 18.96
C ALA A 61 -4.10 9.03 18.21
N ARG A 62 -5.21 9.31 18.90
CA ARG A 62 -6.21 10.25 18.39
C ARG A 62 -5.56 11.64 18.29
N ASP A 63 -5.96 12.39 17.26
CA ASP A 63 -5.50 13.74 16.94
C ASP A 63 -4.00 13.82 16.58
N GLN A 64 -3.34 12.68 16.40
CA GLN A 64 -1.97 12.61 15.90
C GLN A 64 -1.96 12.88 14.39
N THR A 65 -1.13 13.82 13.95
CA THR A 65 -0.92 14.09 12.52
C THR A 65 0.25 13.29 12.00
N ILE A 66 0.02 12.50 10.96
CA ILE A 66 1.01 11.62 10.36
C ILE A 66 1.16 11.91 8.86
N GLU A 67 2.35 11.64 8.34
CA GLU A 67 2.63 11.53 6.92
C GLU A 67 2.71 10.04 6.53
N ILE A 68 2.06 9.70 5.43
CA ILE A 68 2.03 8.39 4.79
C ILE A 68 2.80 8.53 3.48
N SER A 69 3.87 7.78 3.30
CA SER A 69 4.65 7.78 2.05
C SER A 69 5.01 6.37 1.60
N PHE A 70 4.96 6.15 0.28
CA PHE A 70 5.27 4.85 -0.32
C PHE A 70 6.55 4.92 -1.15
N GLU A 71 7.34 3.86 -1.09
CA GLU A 71 8.29 3.50 -2.13
C GLU A 71 7.63 2.43 -3.00
N LEU A 72 7.30 2.81 -4.23
CA LEU A 72 6.56 1.97 -5.17
C LEU A 72 7.52 1.40 -6.23
N PRO A 73 7.57 0.07 -6.41
CA PRO A 73 8.41 -0.52 -7.43
C PRO A 73 7.83 -0.25 -8.83
N ALA A 74 8.70 0.11 -9.77
CA ALA A 74 8.30 0.34 -11.17
C ALA A 74 8.10 -0.97 -11.97
N GLU A 75 8.60 -2.08 -11.44
CA GLU A 75 8.48 -3.40 -12.07
C GLU A 75 8.45 -4.53 -11.04
N MET A 76 7.82 -5.63 -11.43
CA MET A 76 7.91 -6.91 -10.75
C MET A 76 8.95 -7.76 -11.45
N THR A 77 9.79 -8.46 -10.69
CA THR A 77 10.88 -9.26 -11.22
C THR A 77 10.71 -10.72 -10.84
N ARG A 78 11.40 -11.61 -11.58
CA ARG A 78 11.49 -13.02 -11.24
C ARG A 78 12.94 -13.45 -11.05
N PRO A 79 13.23 -14.45 -10.19
CA PRO A 79 14.60 -14.89 -9.93
C PRO A 79 15.33 -15.40 -11.18
N GLU A 80 14.62 -16.02 -12.12
CA GLU A 80 15.21 -16.59 -13.34
C GLU A 80 15.38 -15.56 -14.47
N GLY A 81 15.07 -14.28 -14.22
CA GLY A 81 15.17 -13.19 -15.18
C GLY A 81 13.86 -12.86 -15.90
N GLY A 82 13.64 -11.57 -16.15
CA GLY A 82 12.42 -11.01 -16.72
C GLY A 82 11.77 -10.00 -15.77
N SER A 83 11.14 -8.97 -16.34
CA SER A 83 10.40 -7.97 -15.58
C SER A 83 9.05 -7.65 -16.19
N ILE A 84 8.12 -7.24 -15.34
CA ILE A 84 6.77 -6.80 -15.71
C ILE A 84 6.57 -5.39 -15.15
N PRO A 85 6.33 -4.39 -16.01
CA PRO A 85 6.01 -3.04 -15.57
C PRO A 85 4.82 -3.01 -14.61
N LEU A 86 4.98 -2.22 -13.55
CA LEU A 86 3.99 -1.96 -12.53
C LEU A 86 3.75 -0.44 -12.43
N LEU A 87 2.49 -0.05 -12.41
CA LEU A 87 2.04 1.33 -12.42
C LEU A 87 1.06 1.57 -11.27
N PHE A 88 1.18 2.73 -10.63
CA PHE A 88 0.26 3.20 -9.61
C PHE A 88 -0.25 4.59 -10.00
N GLY A 89 -1.57 4.73 -10.11
CA GLY A 89 -2.24 5.98 -10.42
C GLY A 89 -2.71 6.74 -9.18
N VAL A 90 -3.16 7.97 -9.41
CA VAL A 90 -3.60 8.93 -8.37
C VAL A 90 -4.77 8.47 -7.49
N ALA A 91 -5.45 7.40 -7.86
CA ALA A 91 -6.60 6.85 -7.13
C ALA A 91 -6.41 5.38 -6.74
N ASP A 92 -5.18 4.86 -6.85
CA ASP A 92 -4.88 3.48 -6.50
C ASP A 92 -4.70 3.28 -5.00
N ALA A 93 -4.72 4.33 -4.18
CA ALA A 93 -4.72 4.22 -2.73
C ALA A 93 -5.95 4.83 -2.07
N GLN A 94 -6.39 4.21 -0.96
CA GLN A 94 -7.51 4.68 -0.15
C GLN A 94 -7.19 4.50 1.32
N PHE A 95 -7.53 5.49 2.13
CA PHE A 95 -7.51 5.43 3.58
C PHE A 95 -8.92 5.24 4.12
N SER A 96 -9.09 4.49 5.20
CA SER A 96 -10.33 4.39 5.95
C SER A 96 -10.03 4.38 7.44
N ALA A 97 -10.74 5.20 8.20
CA ALA A 97 -10.60 5.18 9.65
C ALA A 97 -11.13 3.86 10.22
N SER A 98 -12.34 3.45 9.83
CA SER A 98 -13.03 2.28 10.39
C SER A 98 -12.73 0.94 9.70
N GLY A 99 -12.13 0.97 8.50
CA GLY A 99 -12.03 -0.17 7.57
C GLY A 99 -13.27 -0.36 6.69
N SER A 100 -14.30 0.47 6.84
CA SER A 100 -15.51 0.43 6.01
C SER A 100 -15.25 0.95 4.60
N THR A 101 -16.13 0.59 3.66
CA THR A 101 -16.13 1.22 2.33
C THR A 101 -16.72 2.63 2.36
N GLY A 102 -17.58 2.92 3.35
CA GLY A 102 -18.33 4.17 3.43
C GLY A 102 -17.51 5.39 3.88
N ASP A 103 -16.33 5.20 4.47
CA ASP A 103 -15.44 6.26 4.96
C ASP A 103 -14.09 6.26 4.23
N ARG A 104 -14.03 5.67 3.02
CA ARG A 104 -12.81 5.63 2.22
C ARG A 104 -12.52 6.97 1.57
N ILE A 105 -11.29 7.44 1.79
CA ILE A 105 -10.75 8.68 1.22
C ILE A 105 -9.65 8.29 0.24
N PRO A 106 -9.80 8.57 -1.07
CA PRO A 106 -8.74 8.29 -2.04
C PRO A 106 -7.58 9.27 -1.87
N PHE A 107 -6.36 8.80 -2.16
CA PHE A 107 -5.16 9.63 -2.26
C PHE A 107 -4.18 9.06 -3.29
N ASP A 108 -3.24 9.89 -3.75
CA ASP A 108 -2.21 9.49 -4.70
C ASP A 108 -1.03 8.83 -3.95
N PRO A 109 -0.77 7.52 -4.15
CA PRO A 109 0.34 6.84 -3.48
C PRO A 109 1.72 7.27 -3.99
N ASN A 110 1.81 8.00 -5.11
CA ASN A 110 3.09 8.50 -5.64
C ASN A 110 3.57 9.77 -4.92
N THR A 111 2.74 10.35 -4.06
CA THR A 111 3.06 11.57 -3.29
C THR A 111 2.84 11.34 -1.81
N PRO A 112 3.66 11.92 -0.92
CA PRO A 112 3.38 11.91 0.51
C PRO A 112 1.99 12.47 0.80
N TRP A 113 1.27 11.81 1.71
CA TRP A 113 -0.08 12.19 2.09
C TRP A 113 -0.19 12.38 3.60
N THR A 114 -0.65 13.55 4.02
CA THR A 114 -0.80 13.90 5.43
C THR A 114 -2.24 13.70 5.90
N ILE A 115 -2.40 13.08 7.06
CA ILE A 115 -3.71 12.91 7.72
C ILE A 115 -3.60 13.05 9.23
N THR A 116 -4.64 13.61 9.84
CA THR A 116 -4.85 13.57 11.29
C THR A 116 -5.74 12.38 11.64
N LEU A 117 -5.26 11.51 12.53
CA LEU A 117 -6.01 10.33 12.98
C LEU A 117 -7.19 10.76 13.86
N THR A 118 -8.40 10.61 13.36
CA THR A 118 -9.62 11.08 14.05
C THR A 118 -10.11 10.16 15.17
N GLN A 119 -9.55 8.96 15.27
CA GLN A 119 -9.93 7.95 16.24
C GLN A 119 -8.72 7.22 16.82
N GLN A 120 -8.85 6.77 18.07
CA GLN A 120 -7.85 5.90 18.68
C GLN A 120 -7.98 4.49 18.12
N GLY A 121 -6.84 3.87 17.78
CA GLY A 121 -6.80 2.46 17.38
C GLY A 121 -6.35 2.27 15.95
N TRP A 122 -6.89 1.25 15.29
CA TRP A 122 -6.46 0.86 13.94
C TRP A 122 -7.29 1.56 12.87
N SER A 123 -6.60 2.15 11.91
CA SER A 123 -7.12 2.58 10.62
C SER A 123 -6.54 1.71 9.51
N TRP A 124 -7.06 1.86 8.30
CA TRP A 124 -6.75 1.00 7.15
C TRP A 124 -6.25 1.82 5.97
N ILE A 125 -5.30 1.22 5.24
CA ILE A 125 -4.89 1.66 3.92
C ILE A 125 -5.11 0.50 2.96
N PHE A 126 -5.73 0.80 1.83
CA PHE A 126 -5.95 -0.12 0.73
C PHE A 126 -5.18 0.38 -0.49
N LEU A 127 -4.42 -0.50 -1.13
CA LEU A 127 -3.59 -0.15 -2.29
C LEU A 127 -3.87 -1.13 -3.44
N GLY A 128 -4.22 -0.58 -4.59
CA GLY A 128 -4.33 -1.24 -5.88
C GLY A 128 -3.11 -0.96 -6.76
N GLY A 129 -3.25 -1.21 -8.05
CA GLY A 129 -2.22 -0.93 -9.04
C GLY A 129 -2.53 -1.59 -10.37
N THR A 130 -1.65 -1.37 -11.34
CA THR A 130 -1.78 -1.92 -12.70
C THR A 130 -0.49 -2.58 -13.14
N VAL A 131 -0.59 -3.82 -13.62
CA VAL A 131 0.51 -4.54 -14.27
C VAL A 131 0.34 -4.54 -15.77
N GLN A 132 1.45 -4.46 -16.50
CA GLN A 132 1.47 -4.51 -17.97
C GLN A 132 2.44 -5.58 -18.47
N PRO A 133 2.08 -6.88 -18.41
CA PRO A 133 2.95 -7.95 -18.86
C PRO A 133 3.27 -7.81 -20.35
N PRO A 134 4.55 -7.86 -20.75
CA PRO A 134 4.91 -7.98 -22.16
C PRO A 134 4.27 -9.22 -22.81
N ALA A 135 3.96 -9.17 -24.11
CA ALA A 135 3.34 -10.30 -24.83
C ALA A 135 4.14 -11.60 -24.77
N GLN A 136 5.48 -11.48 -24.66
CA GLN A 136 6.42 -12.60 -24.58
C GLN A 136 7.06 -12.72 -23.19
N ALA A 137 6.36 -12.26 -22.14
CA ALA A 137 6.85 -12.40 -20.77
C ALA A 137 7.04 -13.88 -20.42
N PRO A 138 8.23 -14.28 -19.92
CA PRO A 138 8.47 -15.65 -19.48
C PRO A 138 7.47 -16.10 -18.41
N LEU A 139 6.94 -17.31 -18.52
CA LEU A 139 6.05 -17.89 -17.50
C LEU A 139 6.79 -18.11 -16.19
N GLY A 140 6.24 -17.66 -15.07
CA GLY A 140 6.85 -17.84 -13.76
C GLY A 140 6.07 -17.12 -12.66
N ASN A 141 6.72 -16.87 -11.53
CA ASN A 141 6.20 -15.99 -10.50
C ASN A 141 7.01 -14.71 -10.51
N TYR A 142 6.32 -13.57 -10.49
CA TYR A 142 6.95 -12.26 -10.39
C TYR A 142 6.57 -11.64 -9.06
N SER A 143 7.52 -10.96 -8.43
CA SER A 143 7.29 -10.25 -7.18
C SER A 143 8.00 -8.90 -7.17
N ALA A 144 7.52 -8.02 -6.32
CA ALA A 144 8.16 -6.77 -5.96
C ALA A 144 7.89 -6.49 -4.48
N THR A 145 8.56 -5.48 -3.93
CA THR A 145 8.32 -5.02 -2.56
C THR A 145 7.80 -3.59 -2.60
N ILE A 146 6.69 -3.35 -1.90
CA ILE A 146 6.20 -2.00 -1.61
C ILE A 146 6.61 -1.66 -0.18
N THR A 147 7.24 -0.50 0.00
CA THR A 147 7.56 0.01 1.33
C THR A 147 6.57 1.10 1.73
N LEU A 148 5.92 0.94 2.89
CA LEU A 148 5.15 2.03 3.53
C LEU A 148 5.95 2.63 4.68
N THR A 149 6.12 3.95 4.67
CA THR A 149 6.67 4.71 5.79
C THR A 149 5.58 5.55 6.44
N LEU A 150 5.50 5.47 7.76
CA LEU A 150 4.70 6.39 8.59
C LEU A 150 5.65 7.31 9.36
N SER A 151 5.41 8.62 9.24
CA SER A 151 6.14 9.65 9.99
C SER A 151 5.18 10.45 10.87
N ASP A 152 5.51 10.55 12.16
CA ASP A 152 4.79 11.43 13.07
C ASP A 152 5.23 12.88 12.85
N LEU A 153 4.29 13.76 12.54
CA LEU A 153 4.55 15.19 12.33
C LEU A 153 4.32 16.02 13.60
N GLY A 154 3.89 15.39 14.70
CA GLY A 154 3.49 16.06 15.93
C GLY A 154 1.99 16.37 15.98
N SER A 155 1.55 16.88 17.14
CA SER A 155 0.20 17.40 17.39
C SER A 155 0.20 18.91 17.51
#